data_AF-A0AAD8AW43-F1
#
_entry.id   AF-A0AAD8AW43-F1
#
_cell.length_a   1.000
_cell.length_b   1.000
_cell.length_c   1.000
_cell.angle_alpha   90.00
_cell.angle_beta   90.00
_cell.angle_gamma   90.00
#
_symmetry.space_group_name_H-M   'P 1'
#
loop_
_entity.id
_entity.type
_entity.pdbx_description
1 polymer ?
#
loop_
_entity_poly.entity_id
_entity_poly.type
_entity_poly.pdbx_seq_one_letter_code
_entity_poly.pdbx_strand_id
1 'polypeptide(L)'
;LSLFLKVRNYAKVQQLFNWNRDGSCQQETLKWVNFILNKWFVFSSDYLNQVMETSINTRLQKAKLSYAENLKVISCHLGTQTPELTNLRVSEIKNPYFQTSHDLRGFSHLQLVQFLPYYQVKVEAAVTLNSKDLELKLHGHFLTSFFDMDTDVLLEGLSLHGNIQIILSLSKEIPFPHISKATFCFTERPKLNFNVYIWTYLNLMKMPFISSKIHNSLMAELSRQVISPARLDIDLGSFLS
;
A
#
# COMPACT_ATOMS: atom_id res chain seq x y z
N LEU A 1 19.47 26.75 -41.58
CA LEU A 1 19.54 25.38 -40.99
C LEU A 1 18.96 25.27 -39.57
N SER A 2 19.13 26.25 -38.67
CA SER A 2 18.68 26.13 -37.26
C SER A 2 17.15 26.09 -37.07
N LEU A 3 16.39 26.78 -37.92
CA LEU A 3 14.92 26.76 -37.89
C LEU A 3 14.34 25.39 -38.29
N PHE A 4 14.94 24.72 -39.29
CA PHE A 4 14.51 23.39 -39.72
C PHE A 4 14.76 22.29 -38.66
N LEU A 5 15.85 22.39 -37.90
CA LEU A 5 16.11 21.50 -36.77
C LEU A 5 15.13 21.71 -35.61
N LYS A 6 14.74 22.97 -35.34
CA LYS A 6 13.74 23.32 -34.33
C LYS A 6 12.35 22.76 -34.68
N VAL A 7 11.93 22.90 -35.94
CA VAL A 7 10.63 22.41 -36.43
C VAL A 7 10.58 20.87 -36.45
N ARG A 8 11.69 20.20 -36.83
CA ARG A 8 11.76 18.74 -36.83
C ARG A 8 11.70 18.12 -35.42
N ASN A 9 12.31 18.78 -34.43
CA ASN A 9 12.19 18.37 -33.04
C ASN A 9 10.78 18.64 -32.49
N TYR A 10 10.13 19.74 -32.90
CA TYR A 10 8.76 20.05 -32.53
C TYR A 10 7.75 19.03 -33.07
N ALA A 11 7.90 18.62 -34.32
CA ALA A 11 7.04 17.61 -34.94
C ALA A 11 7.17 16.23 -34.28
N LYS A 12 8.38 15.84 -33.86
CA LYS A 12 8.60 14.61 -33.08
C LYS A 12 7.97 14.67 -31.68
N VAL A 13 8.03 15.83 -31.02
CA VAL A 13 7.40 16.03 -29.71
C VAL A 13 5.87 16.02 -29.84
N GLN A 14 5.30 16.68 -30.87
CA GLN A 14 3.85 16.61 -31.13
C GLN A 14 3.37 15.19 -31.48
N GLN A 15 4.17 14.41 -32.20
CA GLN A 15 3.85 13.00 -32.47
C GLN A 15 3.84 12.13 -31.20
N LEU A 16 4.66 12.44 -30.19
CA LEU A 16 4.64 11.73 -28.89
C LEU A 16 3.38 12.08 -28.07
N PHE A 17 2.84 13.29 -28.19
CA PHE A 17 1.64 13.72 -27.46
C PHE A 17 0.31 13.40 -28.18
N ASN A 18 0.32 13.18 -29.49
CA ASN A 18 -0.88 12.85 -30.27
C ASN A 18 -1.30 11.38 -30.20
N TRP A 19 -0.56 10.52 -29.51
CA TRP A 19 -1.03 9.17 -29.14
C TRP A 19 -1.88 9.21 -27.86
N ASN A 20 -2.93 10.04 -27.87
CA ASN A 20 -4.06 9.87 -26.95
C ASN A 20 -4.82 8.61 -27.38
N ARG A 21 -4.33 7.44 -26.95
CA ARG A 21 -5.15 6.23 -26.90
C ARG A 21 -6.21 6.46 -25.83
N ASP A 22 -7.47 6.20 -26.13
CA ASP A 22 -8.58 6.25 -25.16
C ASP A 22 -8.17 5.52 -23.87
N GLY A 23 -7.85 6.31 -22.84
CA GLY A 23 -7.06 5.87 -21.69
C GLY A 23 -7.86 5.23 -20.57
N SER A 24 -9.10 4.79 -20.83
CA SER A 24 -9.82 3.90 -19.93
C SER A 24 -9.70 2.49 -20.46
N CYS A 25 -8.70 1.74 -19.99
CA CYS A 25 -8.74 0.28 -20.19
C CYS A 25 -10.02 -0.23 -19.52
N GLN A 26 -10.76 -1.06 -20.27
CA GLN A 26 -11.90 -1.81 -19.75
C GLN A 26 -11.45 -2.64 -18.53
N GLN A 27 -12.39 -3.06 -17.70
CA GLN A 27 -12.09 -3.82 -16.48
C GLN A 27 -11.36 -5.13 -16.84
N GLU A 28 -10.07 -5.22 -16.53
CA GLU A 28 -9.21 -6.36 -16.89
C GLU A 28 -9.13 -7.43 -15.79
N THR A 29 -8.92 -8.68 -16.19
CA THR A 29 -8.65 -9.78 -15.25
C THR A 29 -7.17 -9.81 -14.88
N LEU A 30 -6.87 -9.74 -13.57
CA LEU A 30 -5.52 -9.66 -13.01
C LEU A 30 -4.85 -11.03 -12.76
N LYS A 31 -5.26 -12.09 -13.48
CA LYS A 31 -4.82 -13.47 -13.17
C LYS A 31 -3.29 -13.62 -13.16
N TRP A 32 -2.59 -13.01 -14.11
CA TRP A 32 -1.13 -13.07 -14.18
C TRP A 32 -0.46 -12.27 -13.06
N VAL A 33 -1.00 -11.12 -12.68
CA VAL A 33 -0.52 -10.32 -11.54
C VAL A 33 -0.70 -11.09 -10.24
N ASN A 34 -1.88 -11.67 -10.04
CA ASN A 34 -2.18 -12.49 -8.86
C ASN A 34 -1.26 -13.71 -8.78
N PHE A 35 -0.93 -14.33 -9.92
CA PHE A 35 0.04 -15.42 -9.97
C PHE A 35 1.45 -14.97 -9.55
N ILE A 36 1.94 -13.86 -10.09
CA ILE A 36 3.25 -13.30 -9.72
C ILE A 36 3.26 -12.91 -8.24
N LEU A 37 2.22 -12.23 -7.77
CA LEU A 37 2.06 -11.82 -6.37
C LEU A 37 2.07 -13.04 -5.45
N ASN A 38 1.36 -14.11 -5.81
CA ASN A 38 1.38 -15.35 -5.06
C ASN A 38 2.79 -15.94 -4.95
N LYS A 39 3.53 -16.04 -6.07
CA LYS A 39 4.89 -16.57 -6.07
C LYS A 39 5.86 -15.70 -5.28
N TRP A 40 5.77 -14.39 -5.42
CA TRP A 40 6.59 -13.45 -4.67
C TRP A 40 6.30 -13.51 -3.17
N PHE A 41 5.03 -13.65 -2.78
CA PHE A 41 4.62 -13.73 -1.37
C PHE A 41 5.13 -15.01 -0.72
N VAL A 42 5.01 -16.16 -1.41
CA VAL A 42 5.57 -17.44 -0.94
C VAL A 42 7.10 -17.38 -0.88
N PHE A 43 7.74 -16.82 -1.90
CA PHE A 43 9.20 -16.66 -1.93
C PHE A 43 9.71 -15.77 -0.77
N SER A 44 8.93 -14.75 -0.40
CA SER A 44 9.33 -13.76 0.60
C SER A 44 8.75 -14.05 1.99
N SER A 45 8.14 -15.22 2.22
CA SER A 45 7.35 -15.49 3.44
C SER A 45 8.14 -15.29 4.73
N ASP A 46 9.36 -15.80 4.79
CA ASP A 46 10.21 -15.73 5.99
C ASP A 46 10.58 -14.29 6.30
N TYR A 47 10.94 -13.54 5.26
CA TYR A 47 11.23 -12.12 5.37
C TYR A 47 10.00 -11.31 5.77
N LEU A 48 8.84 -11.60 5.18
CA LEU A 48 7.58 -10.93 5.53
C LEU A 48 7.18 -11.20 6.98
N ASN A 49 7.33 -12.43 7.47
CA ASN A 49 7.09 -12.78 8.87
C ASN A 49 8.03 -11.99 9.80
N GLN A 50 9.32 -11.92 9.47
CA GLN A 50 10.31 -11.17 10.26
C GLN A 50 10.01 -9.65 10.27
N VAL A 51 9.68 -9.08 9.11
CA VAL A 51 9.30 -7.67 9.00
C VAL A 51 8.02 -7.40 9.76
N MET A 52 7.02 -8.28 9.69
CA MET A 52 5.76 -8.16 10.41
C MET A 52 6.00 -8.21 11.92
N GLU A 53 6.76 -9.18 12.41
CA GLU A 53 7.12 -9.31 13.82
C GLU A 53 7.87 -8.07 14.33
N THR A 54 8.88 -7.61 13.58
CA THR A 54 9.68 -6.43 13.94
C THR A 54 8.82 -5.16 13.94
N SER A 55 7.96 -5.00 12.93
CA SER A 55 7.05 -3.87 12.82
C SER A 55 6.04 -3.85 13.97
N ILE A 56 5.41 -4.99 14.27
CA ILE A 56 4.46 -5.12 15.38
C ILE A 56 5.16 -4.85 16.70
N ASN A 57 6.31 -5.47 16.99
CA ASN A 57 7.06 -5.22 18.23
C ASN A 57 7.43 -3.74 18.39
N THR A 58 7.93 -3.10 17.32
CA THR A 58 8.26 -1.67 17.34
C THR A 58 7.02 -0.81 17.62
N ARG A 59 5.87 -1.18 17.06
CA ARG A 59 4.60 -0.46 17.26
C ARG A 59 4.04 -0.68 18.66
N LEU A 60 4.12 -1.90 19.19
CA LEU A 60 3.71 -2.23 20.55
C LEU A 60 4.53 -1.45 21.59
N GLN A 61 5.85 -1.32 21.39
CA GLN A 61 6.69 -0.51 22.28
C GLN A 61 6.35 0.98 22.25
N LYS A 62 5.96 1.50 21.09
CA LYS A 62 5.56 2.91 20.93
C LYS A 62 4.14 3.18 21.42
N ALA A 63 3.26 2.18 21.30
CA ALA A 63 1.87 2.28 21.69
C ALA A 63 1.75 2.12 23.21
N LYS A 64 1.58 3.24 23.93
CA LYS A 64 1.12 3.19 25.32
C LYS A 64 -0.36 2.79 25.35
N LEU A 65 -0.63 1.49 25.36
CA LEU A 65 -1.99 0.96 25.50
C LEU A 65 -2.38 1.00 26.96
N SER A 66 -3.42 1.75 27.31
CA SER A 66 -3.89 1.89 28.71
C SER A 66 -4.45 0.60 29.33
N TYR A 67 -4.56 -0.46 28.55
CA TYR A 67 -5.14 -1.75 28.93
C TYR A 67 -4.15 -2.91 28.82
N ALA A 68 -2.93 -2.66 28.37
CA ALA A 68 -1.93 -3.70 28.16
C ALA A 68 -0.51 -3.16 28.32
N GLU A 69 0.28 -3.81 29.15
CA GLU A 69 1.67 -3.50 29.44
C GLU A 69 2.58 -4.65 28.99
N ASN A 70 3.84 -4.32 28.69
CA ASN A 70 4.89 -5.29 28.35
C ASN A 70 4.53 -6.27 27.21
N LEU A 71 3.71 -5.83 26.24
CA LEU A 71 3.33 -6.65 25.10
C LEU A 71 4.54 -7.02 24.24
N LYS A 72 4.69 -8.31 23.98
CA LYS A 72 5.75 -8.89 23.14
C LYS A 72 5.14 -9.88 22.15
N VAL A 73 5.61 -9.86 20.92
CA VAL A 73 5.28 -10.91 19.95
C VAL A 73 6.05 -12.18 20.34
N ILE A 74 5.34 -13.29 20.48
CA ILE A 74 5.92 -14.63 20.71
C ILE A 74 6.19 -15.32 19.38
N SER A 75 5.23 -15.23 18.46
CA SER A 75 5.33 -15.81 17.11
C SER A 75 4.38 -15.11 16.16
N CYS A 76 4.78 -15.02 14.90
CA CYS A 76 3.96 -14.48 13.83
C CYS A 76 4.03 -15.43 12.63
N HIS A 77 2.86 -15.86 12.17
CA HIS A 77 2.69 -16.67 10.98
C HIS A 77 1.64 -16.02 10.09
N LEU A 78 2.05 -15.56 8.91
CA LEU A 78 1.18 -14.84 7.97
C LEU A 78 0.14 -15.77 7.28
N GLY A 79 0.33 -17.08 7.38
CA GLY A 79 -0.48 -18.09 6.71
C GLY A 79 -0.06 -18.32 5.27
N THR A 80 -0.81 -19.19 4.59
CA THR A 80 -0.53 -19.64 3.22
C THR A 80 -1.25 -18.82 2.16
N GLN A 81 -2.25 -18.02 2.56
CA GLN A 81 -3.08 -17.30 1.61
C GLN A 81 -2.49 -15.94 1.24
N THR A 82 -2.50 -15.64 -0.05
CA THR A 82 -1.91 -14.43 -0.61
C THR A 82 -2.99 -13.43 -1.00
N PRO A 83 -2.71 -12.12 -0.97
CA PRO A 83 -3.68 -11.12 -1.43
C PRO A 83 -4.03 -11.35 -2.91
N GLU A 84 -5.30 -11.14 -3.25
CA GLU A 84 -5.84 -11.19 -4.60
C GLU A 84 -6.27 -9.78 -5.01
N LEU A 85 -5.90 -9.39 -6.22
CA LEU A 85 -6.33 -8.13 -6.82
C LEU A 85 -7.42 -8.41 -7.87
N THR A 86 -8.46 -7.58 -7.88
CA THR A 86 -9.57 -7.64 -8.83
C THR A 86 -9.97 -6.24 -9.30
N ASN A 87 -10.75 -6.14 -10.38
CA ASN A 87 -11.29 -4.87 -10.88
C ASN A 87 -10.19 -3.81 -11.15
N LEU A 88 -9.17 -4.19 -11.92
CA LEU A 88 -8.10 -3.25 -12.30
C LEU A 88 -8.68 -2.13 -13.17
N ARG A 89 -8.31 -0.90 -12.85
CA ARG A 89 -8.52 0.28 -13.69
C ARG A 89 -7.23 1.06 -13.77
N VAL A 90 -6.83 1.41 -14.97
CA VAL A 90 -5.65 2.22 -15.22
C VAL A 90 -6.10 3.49 -15.92
N SER A 91 -5.63 4.64 -15.44
CA SER A 91 -5.92 5.94 -15.99
C SER A 91 -4.71 6.85 -15.89
N GLU A 92 -4.59 7.78 -16.82
CA GLU A 92 -3.58 8.82 -16.76
C GLU A 92 -4.05 9.95 -15.82
N ILE A 93 -3.17 10.40 -14.92
CA ILE A 93 -3.41 11.63 -14.15
C ILE A 93 -3.00 12.81 -15.03
N LYS A 94 -3.99 13.44 -15.65
CA LYS A 94 -3.79 14.64 -16.46
C LYS A 94 -3.40 15.80 -15.55
N ASN A 95 -2.26 16.43 -15.85
CA ASN A 95 -1.86 17.64 -15.13
C ASN A 95 -2.84 18.77 -15.49
N PRO A 96 -3.53 19.39 -14.51
CA PRO A 96 -4.52 20.43 -14.78
C PRO A 96 -3.92 21.66 -15.48
N TYR A 97 -2.59 21.86 -15.40
CA TYR A 97 -1.88 22.98 -16.04
C TYR A 97 -1.46 22.71 -17.50
N PHE A 98 -1.51 21.46 -17.96
CA PHE A 98 -1.09 21.08 -19.32
C PHE A 98 -2.16 20.19 -19.96
N GLN A 99 -3.30 20.80 -20.28
CA GLN A 99 -4.41 20.09 -20.94
C GLN A 99 -4.30 20.16 -22.47
N THR A 100 -3.54 21.11 -23.02
CA THR A 100 -3.35 21.27 -24.46
C THR A 100 -1.91 21.61 -24.82
N SER A 101 -1.45 21.19 -26.00
CA SER A 101 -0.12 21.52 -26.54
C SER A 101 0.11 23.02 -26.77
N HIS A 102 -0.92 23.85 -26.60
CA HIS A 102 -0.87 25.30 -26.81
C HIS A 102 -0.36 26.07 -25.58
N ASP A 103 -0.41 25.47 -24.38
CA ASP A 103 -0.05 26.14 -23.12
C ASP A 103 1.48 26.21 -22.88
N LEU A 104 2.27 25.49 -23.68
CA LEU A 104 3.74 25.47 -23.59
C LEU A 104 4.43 26.63 -24.34
N ARG A 105 3.67 27.50 -25.01
CA ARG A 105 4.22 28.57 -25.87
C ARG A 105 4.90 29.72 -25.10
N GLY A 106 4.69 29.82 -23.79
CA GLY A 106 5.19 30.94 -22.96
C GLY A 106 6.43 30.67 -22.12
N PHE A 107 6.90 29.42 -22.01
CA PHE A 107 7.95 29.08 -21.04
C PHE A 107 9.33 28.99 -21.68
N SER A 108 10.30 29.65 -21.04
CA SER A 108 11.71 29.59 -21.42
C SER A 108 12.30 28.19 -21.15
N HIS A 109 13.28 27.76 -21.95
CA HIS A 109 13.87 26.41 -21.93
C HIS A 109 14.46 25.99 -20.56
N LEU A 110 14.75 26.95 -19.68
CA LEU A 110 15.24 26.72 -18.31
C LEU A 110 14.11 26.52 -17.30
N GLN A 111 12.92 27.10 -17.53
CA GLN A 111 11.73 26.89 -16.70
C GLN A 111 11.07 25.55 -17.05
N LEU A 112 11.14 25.12 -18.31
CA LEU A 112 10.58 23.84 -18.78
C LEU A 112 11.19 22.60 -18.10
N VAL A 113 12.43 22.67 -17.59
CA VAL A 113 13.06 21.55 -16.88
C VAL A 113 12.43 21.34 -15.49
N GLN A 114 11.95 22.42 -14.84
CA GLN A 114 11.23 22.31 -13.57
C GLN A 114 9.76 21.90 -13.74
N PHE A 115 9.22 22.05 -14.96
CA PHE A 115 7.86 21.67 -15.34
C PHE A 115 7.83 20.48 -16.30
N LEU A 116 8.83 19.60 -16.24
CA LEU A 116 8.78 18.33 -16.97
C LEU A 116 7.47 17.62 -16.58
N PRO A 117 6.65 17.18 -17.56
CA PRO A 117 5.43 16.48 -17.26
C PRO A 117 5.82 15.16 -16.58
N TYR A 118 5.71 15.12 -15.25
CA TYR A 118 5.69 13.86 -14.53
C TYR A 118 4.50 13.09 -15.06
N TYR A 119 4.78 12.14 -15.93
CA TYR A 119 3.72 11.29 -16.46
C TYR A 119 3.29 10.41 -15.29
N GLN A 120 2.08 10.66 -14.79
CA GLN A 120 1.56 9.94 -13.64
C GLN A 120 0.49 8.98 -14.11
N VAL A 121 0.68 7.71 -13.78
CA VAL A 121 -0.28 6.65 -14.06
C VAL A 121 -0.95 6.28 -12.75
N LYS A 122 -2.28 6.39 -12.72
CA LYS A 122 -3.11 5.94 -11.61
C LYS A 122 -3.62 4.55 -11.91
N VAL A 123 -3.31 3.62 -11.03
CA VAL A 123 -3.79 2.24 -11.05
C VAL A 123 -4.71 2.06 -9.83
N GLU A 124 -5.94 1.62 -10.06
CA GLU A 124 -6.93 1.33 -9.03
C GLU A 124 -7.31 -0.14 -9.09
N ALA A 125 -7.43 -0.79 -7.94
CA ALA A 125 -7.83 -2.19 -7.85
C ALA A 125 -8.54 -2.47 -6.52
N ALA A 126 -9.40 -3.47 -6.49
CA ALA A 126 -9.91 -4.03 -5.25
C ALA A 126 -8.94 -5.11 -4.75
N VAL A 127 -8.53 -5.04 -3.49
CA VAL A 127 -7.67 -6.02 -2.83
C VAL A 127 -8.50 -6.86 -1.84
N THR A 128 -8.29 -8.17 -1.88
CA THR A 128 -8.88 -9.12 -0.94
C THR A 128 -7.81 -10.07 -0.42
N LEU A 129 -7.74 -10.23 0.89
CA LEU A 129 -6.94 -11.27 1.53
C LEU A 129 -7.84 -11.96 2.55
N ASN A 130 -7.95 -13.28 2.46
CA ASN A 130 -8.70 -14.07 3.43
C ASN A 130 -7.83 -15.25 3.88
N SER A 131 -6.98 -14.98 4.88
CA SER A 131 -6.07 -15.96 5.46
C SER A 131 -6.72 -16.51 6.72
N LYS A 132 -7.09 -17.80 6.73
CA LYS A 132 -7.70 -18.44 7.91
C LYS A 132 -6.66 -18.96 8.90
N ASP A 133 -5.47 -19.21 8.38
CA ASP A 133 -4.30 -19.79 9.02
C ASP A 133 -3.27 -18.74 9.45
N LEU A 134 -3.59 -17.44 9.31
CA LEU A 134 -2.81 -16.39 9.94
C LEU A 134 -2.93 -16.50 11.45
N GLU A 135 -1.78 -16.52 12.12
CA GLU A 135 -1.65 -16.69 13.55
C GLU A 135 -0.63 -15.70 14.11
N LEU A 136 -1.02 -14.89 15.08
CA LEU A 136 -0.13 -13.98 15.79
C LEU A 136 -0.31 -14.19 17.29
N LYS A 137 0.73 -14.66 17.97
CA LYS A 137 0.76 -14.81 19.42
C LYS A 137 1.48 -13.64 20.06
N LEU A 138 0.83 -13.04 21.04
CA LEU A 138 1.34 -11.95 21.84
C LEU A 138 1.33 -12.40 23.31
N HIS A 139 2.40 -12.13 24.04
CA HIS A 139 2.41 -12.22 25.50
C HIS A 139 2.31 -10.82 26.06
N GLY A 140 1.53 -10.62 27.12
CA GLY A 140 1.59 -9.37 27.87
C GLY A 140 0.75 -9.36 29.11
N HIS A 141 0.85 -8.23 29.80
CA HIS A 141 0.16 -7.95 31.04
C HIS A 141 -1.09 -7.13 30.74
N PHE A 142 -2.28 -7.68 30.98
CA PHE A 142 -3.55 -7.02 30.64
C PHE A 142 -4.21 -6.47 31.90
N LEU A 143 -4.41 -5.15 31.90
CA LEU A 143 -5.06 -4.39 32.96
C LEU A 143 -6.46 -3.98 32.50
N THR A 144 -7.48 -4.61 33.08
CA THR A 144 -8.89 -4.26 32.85
C THR A 144 -9.59 -4.05 34.18
N SER A 145 -10.75 -3.39 34.17
CA SER A 145 -11.53 -3.13 35.39
C SER A 145 -11.93 -4.39 36.17
N PHE A 146 -11.81 -5.58 35.57
CA PHE A 146 -12.20 -6.85 36.18
C PHE A 146 -11.03 -7.80 36.42
N PHE A 147 -9.89 -7.62 35.74
CA PHE A 147 -8.75 -8.53 35.79
C PHE A 147 -7.44 -7.80 35.57
N ASP A 148 -6.45 -8.28 36.30
CA ASP A 148 -5.04 -7.91 36.22
C ASP A 148 -4.26 -9.24 36.08
N MET A 149 -3.81 -9.56 34.87
CA MET A 149 -3.13 -10.84 34.61
C MET A 149 -2.11 -10.77 33.47
N ASP A 150 -1.07 -11.58 33.60
CA ASP A 150 -0.18 -11.97 32.50
C ASP A 150 -0.84 -13.10 31.71
N THR A 151 -1.05 -12.90 30.41
CA THR A 151 -1.74 -13.87 29.56
C THR A 151 -1.28 -13.76 28.11
N ASP A 152 -1.42 -14.87 27.38
CA ASP A 152 -1.16 -14.93 25.95
C ASP A 152 -2.43 -14.56 25.18
N VAL A 153 -2.29 -13.67 24.21
CA VAL A 153 -3.32 -13.30 23.26
C VAL A 153 -2.97 -13.88 21.90
N LEU A 154 -3.96 -14.54 21.32
CA LEU A 154 -3.88 -15.19 20.03
C LEU A 154 -4.80 -14.44 19.05
N LEU A 155 -4.19 -13.85 18.03
CA LEU A 155 -4.92 -13.30 16.90
C LEU A 155 -4.94 -14.34 15.79
N GLU A 156 -6.14 -14.72 15.36
CA GLU A 156 -6.36 -15.80 14.42
C GLU A 156 -7.26 -15.37 13.27
N GLY A 157 -6.82 -15.71 12.07
CA GLY A 157 -7.52 -15.39 10.84
C GLY A 157 -7.48 -13.89 10.53
N LEU A 158 -7.34 -13.58 9.25
CA LEU A 158 -7.31 -12.22 8.73
C LEU A 158 -8.11 -12.15 7.44
N SER A 159 -9.17 -11.36 7.46
CA SER A 159 -9.91 -10.97 6.27
C SER A 159 -9.72 -9.47 6.05
N LEU A 160 -9.00 -9.10 5.00
CA LEU A 160 -8.85 -7.73 4.53
C LEU A 160 -9.58 -7.57 3.19
N HIS A 161 -10.41 -6.53 3.10
CA HIS A 161 -11.06 -6.12 1.86
C HIS A 161 -11.01 -4.60 1.74
N GLY A 162 -10.59 -4.08 0.59
CA GLY A 162 -10.60 -2.64 0.35
C GLY A 162 -10.25 -2.29 -1.08
N ASN A 163 -10.39 -1.01 -1.41
CA ASN A 163 -9.99 -0.46 -2.69
C ASN A 163 -8.67 0.29 -2.54
N ILE A 164 -7.71 -0.03 -3.39
CA ILE A 164 -6.37 0.55 -3.40
C ILE A 164 -6.18 1.42 -4.62
N GLN A 165 -5.31 2.42 -4.47
CA GLN A 165 -4.83 3.28 -5.53
C GLN A 165 -3.31 3.33 -5.47
N ILE A 166 -2.68 3.10 -6.62
CA ILE A 166 -1.25 3.20 -6.84
C ILE A 166 -1.02 4.29 -7.87
N ILE A 167 -0.25 5.31 -7.53
CA ILE A 167 0.21 6.34 -8.45
C ILE A 167 1.67 6.07 -8.78
N LEU A 168 1.93 5.72 -10.03
CA LEU A 168 3.28 5.59 -10.56
C LEU A 168 3.68 6.93 -11.18
N SER A 169 4.73 7.54 -10.64
CA SER A 169 5.36 8.73 -11.25
C SER A 169 6.49 8.28 -12.14
N LEU A 170 6.45 8.70 -13.41
CA LEU A 170 7.46 8.39 -14.39
C LEU A 170 8.37 9.60 -14.61
N SER A 171 9.68 9.35 -14.68
CA SER A 171 10.69 10.36 -15.00
C SER A 171 11.67 9.82 -16.03
N LYS A 172 11.91 10.61 -17.09
CA LYS A 172 12.92 10.30 -18.12
C LYS A 172 14.35 10.41 -17.62
N GLU A 173 14.55 11.03 -16.46
CA GLU A 173 15.87 11.19 -15.84
C GLU A 173 16.34 9.90 -15.18
N ILE A 174 15.42 8.97 -14.91
CA ILE A 174 15.73 7.66 -14.32
C ILE A 174 15.92 6.67 -15.46
N PRO A 175 16.93 5.79 -15.40
CA PRO A 175 17.09 4.74 -16.41
C PRO A 175 15.84 3.86 -16.50
N PHE A 176 15.71 3.11 -17.59
CA PHE A 176 14.60 2.17 -17.78
C PHE A 176 14.39 1.30 -16.51
N PRO A 177 13.15 1.16 -15.98
CA PRO A 177 11.85 1.42 -16.63
C PRO A 177 11.26 2.83 -16.43
N HIS A 178 12.06 3.83 -16.07
CA HIS A 178 11.65 5.23 -15.91
C HIS A 178 10.64 5.49 -14.78
N ILE A 179 10.47 4.57 -13.83
CA ILE A 179 9.57 4.76 -12.68
C ILE A 179 10.39 5.41 -11.56
N SER A 180 10.03 6.64 -11.17
CA SER A 180 10.68 7.35 -10.06
C SER A 180 10.12 6.99 -8.72
N LYS A 181 8.80 6.90 -8.66
CA LYS A 181 8.09 6.81 -7.40
C LYS A 181 6.81 6.02 -7.57
N ALA A 182 6.55 5.12 -6.65
CA ALA A 182 5.25 4.48 -6.50
C ALA A 182 4.61 4.97 -5.21
N THR A 183 3.42 5.55 -5.32
CA THR A 183 2.65 6.01 -4.18
C THR A 183 1.44 5.14 -3.99
N PHE A 184 1.29 4.55 -2.82
CA PHE A 184 0.19 3.64 -2.46
C PHE A 184 -0.75 4.29 -1.44
N CYS A 185 -2.06 4.13 -1.63
CA CYS A 185 -3.06 4.42 -0.60
C CYS A 185 -4.31 3.56 -0.77
N PHE A 186 -5.08 3.42 0.31
CA PHE A 186 -6.47 2.99 0.24
C PHE A 186 -7.36 4.19 -0.11
N THR A 187 -8.30 3.99 -1.03
CA THR A 187 -9.26 5.04 -1.44
C THR A 187 -10.34 5.27 -0.38
N GLU A 188 -10.64 4.23 0.39
CA GLU A 188 -11.62 4.24 1.48
C GLU A 188 -11.11 3.41 2.66
N ARG A 189 -11.81 3.46 3.80
CA ARG A 189 -11.44 2.64 4.96
C ARG A 189 -11.60 1.15 4.65
N PRO A 190 -10.51 0.36 4.68
CA PRO A 190 -10.61 -1.07 4.40
C PRO A 190 -11.38 -1.77 5.51
N LYS A 191 -12.05 -2.86 5.16
CA LYS A 191 -12.68 -3.80 6.08
C LYS A 191 -11.62 -4.81 6.51
N LEU A 192 -11.27 -4.81 7.80
CA LEU A 192 -10.34 -5.76 8.39
C LEU A 192 -11.04 -6.56 9.47
N ASN A 193 -11.07 -7.88 9.36
CA ASN A 193 -11.62 -8.75 10.39
C ASN A 193 -10.57 -9.77 10.81
N PHE A 194 -10.48 -10.00 12.11
CA PHE A 194 -9.65 -11.04 12.71
C PHE A 194 -10.29 -11.47 14.02
N ASN A 195 -10.00 -12.69 14.48
CA ASN A 195 -10.47 -13.16 15.76
C ASN A 195 -9.39 -12.91 16.82
N VAL A 196 -9.82 -12.54 18.03
CA VAL A 196 -8.93 -12.40 19.17
C VAL A 196 -9.36 -13.37 20.25
N TYR A 197 -8.43 -14.21 20.66
CA TYR A 197 -8.57 -15.17 21.74
C TYR A 197 -7.57 -14.85 22.83
N ILE A 198 -7.94 -15.13 24.08
CA ILE A 198 -7.06 -14.96 25.23
C ILE A 198 -6.94 -16.30 25.94
N TRP A 199 -5.70 -16.71 26.20
CA TRP A 199 -5.37 -17.89 26.98
C TRP A 199 -5.46 -17.58 28.47
N THR A 200 -6.62 -17.85 29.06
CA THR A 200 -6.72 -17.85 30.53
C THR A 200 -6.33 -19.22 31.09
N TYR A 201 -5.83 -19.25 32.33
CA TYR A 201 -5.36 -20.44 33.05
C TYR A 201 -6.30 -21.66 32.97
N LEU A 202 -7.59 -21.46 32.70
CA LEU A 202 -8.61 -22.50 32.67
C LEU A 202 -9.15 -22.82 31.28
N ASN A 203 -9.07 -21.90 30.29
CA ASN A 203 -9.58 -22.09 28.91
C ASN A 203 -9.21 -20.93 27.95
N LEU A 204 -9.32 -21.19 26.65
CA LEU A 204 -9.38 -20.16 25.60
C LEU A 204 -10.74 -19.45 25.66
N MET A 205 -10.72 -18.14 25.90
CA MET A 205 -11.93 -17.31 26.01
C MET A 205 -11.92 -16.23 24.93
N LYS A 206 -13.06 -16.05 24.23
CA LYS A 206 -13.28 -14.88 23.37
C LYS A 206 -13.59 -13.68 24.27
N MET A 207 -12.70 -12.70 24.31
CA MET A 207 -12.87 -11.48 25.12
C MET A 207 -13.26 -10.30 24.22
N PRO A 208 -14.57 -10.00 24.05
CA PRO A 208 -15.04 -9.02 23.07
C PRO A 208 -14.53 -7.59 23.32
N PHE A 209 -14.28 -7.22 24.59
CA PHE A 209 -13.76 -5.89 24.94
C PHE A 209 -12.31 -5.68 24.49
N ILE A 210 -11.44 -6.68 24.68
CA ILE A 210 -10.04 -6.59 24.25
C ILE A 210 -9.97 -6.70 22.72
N SER A 211 -10.75 -7.60 22.13
CA SER A 211 -10.88 -7.72 20.67
C SER A 211 -11.26 -6.39 20.01
N SER A 212 -12.27 -5.70 20.53
CA SER A 212 -12.72 -4.41 19.99
C SER A 212 -11.68 -3.31 20.17
N LYS A 213 -10.97 -3.26 21.31
CA LYS A 213 -9.89 -2.28 21.54
C LYS A 213 -8.70 -2.50 20.59
N ILE A 214 -8.25 -3.74 20.41
CA ILE A 214 -7.16 -4.07 19.47
C ILE A 214 -7.59 -3.73 18.04
N HIS A 215 -8.80 -4.13 17.65
CA HIS A 215 -9.35 -3.79 16.33
C HIS A 215 -9.42 -2.29 16.10
N ASN A 216 -9.96 -1.53 17.05
CA ASN A 216 -10.08 -0.07 16.93
C ASN A 216 -8.70 0.61 16.84
N SER A 217 -7.71 0.13 17.61
CA SER A 217 -6.34 0.65 17.56
C SER A 217 -5.68 0.38 16.20
N LEU A 218 -5.81 -0.84 15.68
CA LEU A 218 -5.27 -1.21 14.36
C LEU A 218 -5.95 -0.42 13.23
N MET A 219 -7.27 -0.28 13.30
CA MET A 219 -8.04 0.51 12.32
C MET A 219 -7.69 1.98 12.35
N ALA A 220 -7.51 2.56 13.54
CA ALA A 220 -7.09 3.96 13.67
C ALA A 220 -5.72 4.18 13.02
N GLU A 221 -4.78 3.24 13.21
CA GLU A 221 -3.44 3.35 12.64
C GLU A 221 -3.42 3.16 11.12
N LEU A 222 -4.12 2.14 10.61
CA LEU A 222 -4.29 1.95 9.16
C LEU A 222 -4.95 3.17 8.52
N SER A 223 -5.93 3.75 9.20
CA SER A 223 -6.60 4.96 8.73
C SER A 223 -5.66 6.16 8.68
N ARG A 224 -4.80 6.30 9.69
CA ARG A 224 -3.83 7.39 9.77
C ARG A 224 -2.74 7.31 8.70
N GLN A 225 -2.27 6.10 8.39
CA GLN A 225 -1.09 5.93 7.54
C GLN A 225 -1.38 5.79 6.05
N VAL A 226 -2.51 5.17 5.70
CA VAL A 226 -2.68 4.63 4.34
C VAL A 226 -4.00 5.03 3.69
N ILE A 227 -4.95 5.63 4.42
CA ILE A 227 -6.18 6.14 3.79
C ILE A 227 -5.91 7.54 3.22
N SER A 228 -6.34 7.76 1.97
CA SER A 228 -6.31 9.07 1.31
C SER A 228 -6.82 10.20 2.24
N PRO A 229 -6.07 11.31 2.43
CA PRO A 229 -4.94 11.77 1.64
C PRO A 229 -3.56 11.22 2.06
N ALA A 230 -3.49 10.40 3.12
CA ALA A 230 -2.23 9.76 3.52
C ALA A 230 -1.77 8.77 2.43
N ARG A 231 -0.46 8.73 2.22
CA ARG A 231 0.18 8.05 1.08
C ARG A 231 1.46 7.39 1.56
N LEU A 232 1.64 6.13 1.19
CA LEU A 232 2.90 5.42 1.35
C LEU A 232 3.72 5.61 0.09
N ASP A 233 4.79 6.37 0.21
CA ASP A 233 5.67 6.73 -0.88
C ASP A 233 6.88 5.79 -0.91
N ILE A 234 7.03 5.08 -2.02
CA ILE A 234 8.18 4.23 -2.30
C ILE A 234 8.99 4.93 -3.37
N ASP A 235 10.16 5.44 -2.99
CA ASP A 235 11.15 5.92 -3.94
C ASP A 235 11.78 4.70 -4.62
N LEU A 236 11.71 4.65 -5.96
CA LEU A 236 12.25 3.57 -6.77
C LEU A 236 13.48 4.03 -7.57
N GLY A 237 13.73 5.34 -7.65
CA GLY A 237 14.87 5.88 -8.38
C GLY A 237 16.20 5.51 -7.74
N SER A 238 16.26 5.50 -6.41
CA SER A 238 17.44 5.14 -5.63
C SER A 238 17.78 3.64 -5.62
N PHE A 239 16.81 2.77 -5.92
CA PHE A 239 17.03 1.31 -5.98
C PHE A 239 17.60 0.84 -7.32
N LEU A 240 17.48 1.66 -8.36
CA LEU A 240 17.88 1.32 -9.74
C LEU A 240 19.17 2.03 -10.19
N SER A 241 19.75 2.87 -9.34
CA SER A 241 21.03 3.58 -9.52
C SER A 241 22.17 2.86 -8.82
#